data_AF-A0A2A2I343-F1
#
_entry.id   AF-A0A2A2I343-F1
#
_cell.length_a   1.000
_cell.length_b   1.000
_cell.length_c   1.000
_cell.angle_alpha   90.00
_cell.angle_beta   90.00
_cell.angle_gamma   90.00
#
_symmetry.space_group_name_H-M   'P 1'
#
loop_
_entity.id
_entity.type
_entity.pdbx_description
1 polymer ?
#
loop_
_entity_poly.entity_id
_entity_poly.type
_entity_poly.pdbx_seq_one_letter_code
_entity_poly.pdbx_strand_id
1 'polypeptide(L)' 'MPRSYHHLSHVDRATIMLMHAEGHSLRAIAERLKRSPSTVSREVDVIPEQASLMMPTVLPRNGPQFSTSRCVPRHKPG' A
#
# COMPACT_ATOMS: atom_id res chain seq x y z
N MET A 1 1.05 -25.88 -7.77
CA MET A 1 1.66 -25.05 -6.71
C MET A 1 0.52 -24.35 -5.95
N PRO A 2 0.17 -24.78 -4.73
CA PRO A 2 -0.87 -24.11 -3.97
C PRO A 2 -0.40 -22.70 -3.61
N ARG A 3 -1.16 -21.68 -4.01
CA ARG A 3 -0.96 -20.31 -3.50
C ARG A 3 -1.42 -20.33 -2.05
N SER A 4 -0.49 -20.40 -1.10
CA SER A 4 -0.79 -20.13 0.30
C SER A 4 -1.20 -18.66 0.41
N TYR A 5 -2.51 -18.44 0.51
CA TYR A 5 -3.04 -17.11 0.73
C TYR A 5 -2.73 -16.72 2.18
N HIS A 6 -1.63 -15.99 2.38
CA HIS A 6 -1.28 -15.44 3.67
C HIS A 6 -2.06 -14.15 3.90
N HIS A 7 -3.26 -14.27 4.48
CA HIS A 7 -4.03 -13.14 4.98
C HIS A 7 -3.13 -12.27 5.88
N LEU A 8 -3.30 -10.94 5.78
CA LEU A 8 -2.70 -10.02 6.73
C LEU A 8 -3.36 -10.24 8.09
N SER A 9 -2.53 -10.41 9.12
CA SER A 9 -3.03 -10.47 10.49
C SER A 9 -3.59 -9.11 10.90
N HIS A 10 -4.50 -9.07 11.86
CA HIS A 10 -4.96 -7.82 12.47
C HIS A 10 -3.80 -6.94 12.96
N VAL A 11 -2.72 -7.57 13.45
CA VAL A 11 -1.49 -6.88 13.87
C VAL A 11 -0.77 -6.21 12.70
N ASP A 12 -0.69 -6.90 11.55
CA ASP A 12 -0.06 -6.35 10.35
C ASP A 12 -0.86 -5.14 9.86
N ARG A 13 -2.19 -5.24 9.87
CA ARG A 13 -3.11 -4.14 9.48
C ARG A 13 -2.95 -2.94 10.41
N ALA A 14 -2.91 -3.17 11.72
CA ALA A 14 -2.66 -2.10 12.71
C ALA A 14 -1.30 -1.44 12.53
N THR A 15 -0.26 -2.24 12.22
CA THR A 15 1.09 -1.73 11.94
C THR A 15 1.11 -0.86 10.68
N ILE A 16 0.43 -1.28 9.62
CA ILE A 16 0.27 -0.48 8.39
C ILE A 16 -0.43 0.83 8.71
N MET A 17 -1.56 0.80 9.43
CA MET A 17 -2.31 2.00 9.81
C MET A 17 -1.45 2.98 10.61
N LEU A 18 -0.74 2.51 11.65
CA LEU A 18 0.09 3.34 12.51
C LEU A 18 1.26 3.96 11.74
N MET A 19 2.05 3.14 11.05
CA MET A 19 3.23 3.63 10.33
C MET A 19 2.84 4.55 9.15
N HIS A 20 1.70 4.28 8.51
CA HIS A 20 1.19 5.16 7.46
C HIS A 20 0.74 6.51 8.03
N ALA A 21 0.08 6.52 9.19
CA ALA A 21 -0.29 7.75 9.90
C ALA A 21 0.95 8.56 10.36
N GLU A 22 2.04 7.89 10.73
CA GLU A 22 3.34 8.50 11.04
C GLU A 22 4.08 9.04 9.80
N GLY A 23 3.60 8.77 8.59
CA GLY A 23 4.19 9.25 7.33
C GLY A 23 5.34 8.37 6.79
N HIS A 24 5.47 7.12 7.26
CA HIS A 24 6.47 6.20 6.73
C HIS A 24 6.16 5.76 5.29
N SER A 25 7.21 5.55 4.50
CA SER A 25 7.07 5.05 3.13
C SER A 25 6.57 3.60 3.10
N LEU A 26 5.82 3.24 2.06
CA LEU A 26 5.31 1.87 1.85
C LEU A 26 6.42 0.80 1.87
N ARG A 27 7.64 1.14 1.43
CA ARG A 27 8.79 0.23 1.46
C ARG A 27 9.27 -0.05 2.89
N ALA A 28 9.35 0.98 3.72
CA ALA A 28 9.74 0.83 5.12
C ALA A 28 8.72 -0.04 5.89
N ILE A 29 7.43 0.16 5.62
CA ILE A 29 6.35 -0.65 6.21
C ILE A 29 6.45 -2.11 5.73
N ALA A 30 6.69 -2.31 4.43
CA ALA A 30 6.85 -3.64 3.84
C ALA A 30 8.05 -4.41 4.42
N GLU A 31 9.19 -3.74 4.61
CA GLU A 31 10.38 -4.31 5.26
C GLU A 31 10.08 -4.70 6.71
N ARG A 32 9.39 -3.84 7.46
CA ARG A 32 9.00 -4.10 8.85
C ARG A 32 8.11 -5.33 9.00
N LEU A 33 7.20 -5.54 8.04
CA LEU A 33 6.26 -6.66 8.00
C LEU A 33 6.79 -7.90 7.25
N LYS A 34 7.98 -7.80 6.64
CA LYS A 34 8.54 -8.82 5.75
C LYS A 34 7.55 -9.25 4.65
N ARG A 35 6.77 -8.30 4.14
CA ARG A 35 5.78 -8.51 3.07
C ARG A 35 6.16 -7.73 1.82
N SER A 36 5.49 -8.06 0.71
CA SER A 36 5.69 -7.31 -0.52
C SER A 36 5.08 -5.90 -0.41
N PRO A 37 5.72 -4.88 -0.99
CA PRO A 37 5.16 -3.52 -1.00
C PRO A 37 3.80 -3.45 -1.71
N SER A 38 3.54 -4.35 -2.66
CA SER A 38 2.24 -4.47 -3.33
C SER A 38 1.12 -4.95 -2.40
N THR A 39 1.43 -5.73 -1.38
CA THR A 39 0.46 -6.14 -0.35
C THR A 39 0.11 -4.97 0.55
N VAL A 40 1.11 -4.20 0.97
CA VAL A 40 0.93 -3.02 1.82
C VAL A 40 0.15 -1.93 1.07
N SER A 41 0.49 -1.66 -0.19
CA SER A 41 -0.24 -0.68 -1.02
C SER A 41 -1.73 -0.99 -1.11
N ARG A 42 -2.08 -2.25 -1.42
CA ARG A 42 -3.49 -2.67 -1.50
C ARG A 42 -4.23 -2.49 -0.19
N GLU A 43 -3.55 -2.73 0.94
CA GLU A 43 -4.17 -2.56 2.25
C GLU A 43 -4.37 -1.08 2.58
N VAL A 44 -3.39 -0.23 2.26
CA VAL A 44 -3.51 1.24 2.42
C VAL A 44 -4.66 1.79 1.59
N ASP A 45 -4.85 1.31 0.35
CA ASP A 45 -5.96 1.71 -0.51
C ASP A 45 -7.33 1.24 0.02
N VAL A 46 -7.36 0.13 0.77
CA VAL A 46 -8.57 -0.45 1.37
C VAL A 46 -8.92 0.20 2.71
N ILE A 47 -7.93 0.70 3.45
CA ILE A 47 -8.18 1.48 4.68
C ILE A 47 -8.83 2.79 4.24
N PRO A 48 -10.13 3.01 4.54
CA PRO A 48 -10.79 4.23 4.10
C PRO A 48 -10.04 5.42 4.71
N GLU A 49 -9.77 6.42 3.88
CA GLU A 49 -9.10 7.70 4.15
C GLU A 49 -9.75 8.52 5.30
N GLN A 50 -10.67 7.94 6.05
CA GLN A 50 -11.40 8.54 7.17
C GLN A 50 -10.48 8.86 8.38
N ALA A 51 -9.23 8.40 8.41
CA ALA A 51 -8.22 8.89 9.36
C ALA A 51 -7.77 10.35 9.07
N SER A 52 -8.02 10.84 7.84
CA SER A 52 -7.75 12.21 7.41
C SER A 52 -8.65 13.24 8.12
N LEU A 53 -9.85 12.82 8.56
CA LEU A 53 -10.81 13.70 9.23
C LEU A 53 -10.54 13.93 10.73
N MET A 54 -9.50 13.31 11.30
CA MET A 54 -9.16 13.47 12.72
C MET A 54 -7.92 14.34 13.01
N MET A 55 -7.22 14.92 12.02
CA MET A 55 -6.12 15.88 12.29
C MET A 55 -6.06 17.02 11.24
N PRO A 56 -5.86 18.30 11.63
CA PRO A 56 -5.75 19.39 10.69
C PRO A 56 -4.30 19.57 10.19
N THR A 57 -4.14 19.61 8.87
CA THR A 57 -3.10 20.31 8.10
C THR A 57 -1.62 19.91 8.31
N VAL A 58 -1.07 19.13 7.37
CA VAL A 58 0.09 19.54 6.55
C VAL A 58 -0.10 19.00 5.13
N LEU A 59 0.03 19.90 4.15
CA LEU A 59 -0.09 19.72 2.69
C LEU A 59 0.81 18.62 2.08
N PRO A 60 0.52 18.19 0.83
CA PRO A 60 0.98 16.93 0.27
C PRO A 60 2.42 17.06 -0.22
N ARG A 61 3.27 16.09 0.15
CA ARG A 61 4.59 15.94 -0.50
C ARG A 61 4.69 14.57 -1.16
N ASN A 62 4.49 14.60 -2.47
CA ASN A 62 4.74 13.52 -3.43
C ASN A 62 3.70 12.39 -3.43
N GLY A 63 2.54 12.68 -4.03
CA GLY A 63 1.74 11.61 -4.62
C GLY A 63 2.56 10.87 -5.69
N PRO A 64 2.54 9.53 -5.74
CA PRO A 64 3.25 8.80 -6.78
C PRO A 64 2.63 9.16 -8.13
N GLN A 65 3.44 9.70 -9.03
CA GLN A 65 3.08 9.76 -10.44
C GLN A 65 2.95 8.31 -10.93
N PHE A 66 1.74 7.77 -10.94
CA PHE A 66 1.45 6.53 -11.64
C PHE A 66 1.65 6.80 -13.12
N SER A 67 2.88 6.58 -13.58
CA SER A 67 3.22 6.51 -15.00
C SER A 67 2.39 5.38 -15.62
N THR A 68 1.37 5.77 -16.38
CA THR A 68 0.56 4.89 -17.24
C THR A 68 1.38 4.27 -18.37
N SER A 69 2.64 4.69 -18.52
CA SER A 69 3.56 4.30 -19.60
C SER A 69 4.01 2.83 -19.57
N ARG A 70 3.62 2.04 -18.55
CA ARG A 70 3.95 0.62 -18.44
C ARG A 70 2.79 -0.35 -18.65
N CYS A 71 1.60 0.15 -19.01
CA CYS A 71 0.50 -0.71 -19.47
C CYS A 71 0.69 -1.01 -20.97
N VAL A 72 1.63 -1.90 -21.30
CA VAL A 72 1.75 -2.43 -22.68
C VAL A 72 0.72 -3.54 -22.86
N PRO A 73 -0.17 -3.48 -23.86
CA PRO A 73 -1.09 -4.57 -24.16
C PRO A 73 -0.32 -5.86 -24.44
N ARG A 74 -0.66 -6.95 -23.76
CA ARG A 74 -0.16 -8.29 -24.10
C ARG A 74 -0.77 -8.70 -25.44
N HIS A 75 -0.02 -8.53 -26.53
CA HIS A 75 -0.37 -9.14 -27.81
C HIS A 75 -0.32 -10.67 -27.68
N LYS A 76 -1.45 -11.34 -27.93
CA LYS A 76 -1.51 -12.78 -28.17
C LYS A 76 -1.13 -13.01 -29.64
N PRO A 77 -0.08 -13.76 -29.98
CA PRO A 77 0.09 -14.23 -31.35
C PRO A 77 -0.92 -15.36 -31.58
N GLY A 78 -1.69 -15.22 -32.67
CA GLY A 78 -2.53 -16.28 -33.24
C GLY A 78 -1.75 -17.08 -34.26
#